data_AF-A0A7C5ME25-F1
#
_entry.id   AF-A0A7C5ME25-F1
#
_cell.length_a   1.000
_cell.length_b   1.000
_cell.length_c   1.000
_cell.angle_alpha   90.00
_cell.angle_beta   90.00
_cell.angle_gamma   90.00
#
_symmetry.space_group_name_H-M   'P 1'
#
loop_
_entity.id
_entity.type
_entity.pdbx_description
1 polymer ?
#
loop_
_entity_poly.entity_id
_entity_poly.type
_entity_poly.pdbx_seq_one_letter_code
_entity_poly.pdbx_strand_id
1 'polypeptide(L)' 'MENKKTFLLRIDSKIWAELEKWAADELRSVNAQIEYLLRQAVVKRKRTSDQKGADNSSG' A
#
# COMPACT_ATOMS: atom_id res chain seq x y z
N MET A 1 -5.09 7.16 19.10
CA MET A 1 -5.61 7.34 17.73
C MET A 1 -4.63 8.26 17.03
N GLU A 2 -3.62 7.65 16.42
CA GLU A 2 -2.44 8.32 15.87
C GLU A 2 -2.80 9.23 14.70
N ASN A 3 -2.08 10.35 14.58
CA ASN A 3 -2.19 11.39 13.56
C ASN A 3 -2.36 10.84 12.12
N LYS A 4 -3.60 10.55 11.70
CA LYS A 4 -3.92 10.26 10.31
C LYS A 4 -3.83 11.58 9.54
N LYS A 5 -2.83 11.70 8.66
CA LYS A 5 -2.68 12.87 7.80
C LYS A 5 -3.73 12.82 6.70
N THR A 6 -4.66 13.78 6.71
CA THR A 6 -5.62 13.96 5.60
C THR A 6 -4.93 14.68 4.45
N PHE A 7 -5.03 14.13 3.24
CA PHE A 7 -4.54 14.75 2.03
C PHE A 7 -5.47 14.42 0.86
N LEU A 8 -5.49 15.29 -0.15
CA LEU A 8 -6.22 15.03 -1.39
C LEU A 8 -5.39 14.08 -2.26
N LEU A 9 -5.92 12.88 -2.49
CA LEU A 9 -5.33 11.92 -3.41
C LEU A 9 -5.94 12.12 -4.80
N ARG A 10 -5.09 12.33 -5.82
CA ARG A 10 -5.52 12.27 -7.22
C ARG A 10 -5.29 10.85 -7.71
N ILE A 11 -6.36 10.20 -8.15
CA ILE A 11 -6.34 8.83 -8.62
C ILE A 11 -7.13 8.74 -9.93
N ASP A 12 -6.68 7.88 -10.84
CA ASP A 12 -7.43 7.58 -12.05
C ASP A 12 -8.78 6.92 -11.69
N SER A 13 -9.85 7.30 -12.38
CA SER A 13 -11.20 6.85 -12.07
C SER A 13 -11.38 5.34 -12.27
N LYS A 14 -10.62 4.71 -13.18
CA LYS A 14 -10.69 3.26 -13.39
C LYS A 14 -10.07 2.53 -12.21
N ILE A 15 -8.93 3.01 -11.71
CA ILE A 15 -8.30 2.44 -10.51
C ILE A 15 -9.21 2.61 -9.30
N TRP A 16 -9.88 3.75 -9.16
CA TRP A 16 -10.84 3.96 -8.08
C TRP A 16 -11.97 2.92 -8.09
N ALA A 17 -12.57 2.66 -9.26
CA ALA A 17 -13.63 1.67 -9.40
C ALA A 17 -13.15 0.24 -9.06
N GLU A 18 -11.93 -0.12 -9.46
CA GLU A 18 -11.33 -1.41 -9.09
C GLU A 18 -11.10 -1.53 -7.58
N LEU A 19 -10.63 -0.46 -6.93
CA LEU A 19 -10.44 -0.41 -5.48
C LEU A 19 -11.78 -0.49 -4.72
N GLU A 20 -12.83 0.17 -5.22
CA GLU A 20 -14.17 0.07 -4.65
C GLU A 20 -14.69 -1.35 -4.68
N LYS A 21 -14.58 -2.03 -5.85
CA LYS A 21 -14.99 -3.42 -5.99
C LYS A 21 -14.20 -4.34 -5.06
N TRP A 22 -12.88 -4.19 -5.02
CA TRP A 22 -12.05 -5.02 -4.15
C TRP A 22 -12.35 -4.79 -2.66
N ALA A 23 -12.57 -3.53 -2.26
CA ALA A 23 -12.97 -3.22 -0.89
C ALA A 23 -14.33 -3.84 -0.54
N ALA A 24 -15.29 -3.83 -1.46
CA ALA A 24 -16.59 -4.47 -1.28
C ALA A 24 -16.45 -6.00 -1.14
N ASP A 25 -15.64 -6.63 -1.98
CA ASP A 25 -15.37 -8.07 -1.95
C ASP A 25 -14.75 -8.51 -0.60
N GLU A 26 -13.95 -7.64 0.03
CA GLU A 26 -13.33 -7.88 1.35
C GLU A 26 -14.11 -7.28 2.53
N LEU A 27 -15.36 -6.85 2.33
CA LEU A 27 -16.25 -6.26 3.35
C LEU A 27 -15.59 -5.13 4.16
N ARG A 28 -14.87 -4.24 3.47
CA ARG A 28 -14.14 -3.11 4.07
C ARG A 28 -14.44 -1.80 3.37
N SER A 29 -14.13 -0.70 4.04
CA SER A 29 -14.18 0.61 3.39
C SER A 29 -13.03 0.78 2.40
N VAL A 30 -13.24 1.58 1.36
CA VAL A 30 -12.20 1.93 0.38
C VAL A 30 -10.98 2.55 1.06
N ASN A 31 -11.19 3.41 2.06
CA ASN A 31 -10.09 4.01 2.83
C ASN A 31 -9.29 2.95 3.60
N ALA A 32 -9.95 1.97 4.22
CA ALA A 32 -9.25 0.87 4.88
C ALA A 32 -8.46 0.02 3.88
N GLN A 33 -9.01 -0.19 2.68
CA GLN A 33 -8.32 -0.92 1.63
C GLN A 33 -7.08 -0.19 1.11
N ILE A 34 -7.19 1.12 0.86
CA ILE A 34 -6.05 1.96 0.47
C ILE A 34 -4.96 1.92 1.55
N GLU A 35 -5.34 2.06 2.82
CA GLU A 35 -4.39 2.00 3.95
C GLU A 35 -3.66 0.65 3.99
N TYR A 36 -4.39 -0.46 3.80
CA TYR A 36 -3.82 -1.80 3.74
C TYR A 36 -2.79 -1.96 2.61
N LEU A 37 -3.16 -1.55 1.39
CA LEU A 37 -2.29 -1.66 0.22
C LEU A 37 -1.02 -0.82 0.35
N LEU A 38 -1.14 0.41 0.87
CA LEU A 38 0.02 1.27 1.12
C LEU A 38 0.97 0.66 2.16
N ARG A 39 0.42 0.09 3.25
CA ARG A 39 1.24 -0.61 4.27
C ARG A 39 1.98 -1.79 3.66
N GLN A 40 1.30 -2.61 2.85
CA GLN A 40 1.94 -3.74 2.17
C GLN A 40 3.03 -3.29 1.19
N ALA A 41 2.77 -2.25 0.40
CA ALA A 41 3.74 -1.71 -0.55
C ALA A 41 5.02 -1.22 0.14
N VAL A 42 4.88 -0.52 1.29
CA VAL A 42 6.03 -0.06 2.09
C VAL A 42 6.82 -1.23 2.66
N VAL A 43 6.15 -2.24 3.23
CA VAL A 43 6.82 -3.43 3.78
C VAL A 43 7.54 -4.20 2.67
N LYS A 44 6.90 -4.40 1.52
CA LYS A 44 7.50 -5.08 0.36
C LYS A 44 8.74 -4.34 -0.12
N ARG A 45 8.67 -3.01 -0.26
CA ARG A 45 9.82 -2.17 -0.64
C ARG A 45 10.98 -2.32 0.34
N LYS A 46 10.71 -2.28 1.65
CA LYS A 46 11.74 -2.45 2.69
C LYS A 46 12.40 -3.82 2.64
N ARG A 47 11.61 -4.89 2.48
CA ARG A 47 12.16 -6.25 2.34
C ARG A 47 13.06 -6.39 1.12
N THR A 48 12.68 -5.80 -0.01
CA THR A 48 13.52 -5.80 -1.21
C THR A 48 14.81 -5.00 -1.02
N SER A 49 14.81 -3.91 -0.25
CA SER A 49 16.04 -3.18 0.07
C SER A 49 16.97 -3.95 1.02
N ASP A 50 16.43 -4.68 2.00
CA ASP A 50 17.25 -5.49 2.92
C ASP A 50 17.94 -6.66 2.20
N GLN A 51 17.24 -7.31 1.24
CA GLN A 51 17.84 -8.35 0.40
C GLN A 51 18.97 -7.82 -0.49
N LYS A 52 18.87 -6.57 -0.96
CA LYS A 52 19.91 -5.95 -1.79
C LYS A 52 21.18 -5.58 -1.01
N GLY A 53 21.11 -5.52 0.33
CA GLY A 53 22.25 -5.29 1.21
C GLY A 53 23.04 -6.56 1.55
N ALA A 54 22.38 -7.72 1.61
CA ALA A 54 23.01 -9.00 1.96
C ALA A 54 23.78 -9.66 0.79
N ASP A 55 23.49 -9.27 -0.45
CA ASP A 55 24.12 -9.82 -1.66
C ASP A 55 25.47 -9.14 -2.02
N ASN A 56 25.86 -8.09 -1.28
CA ASN A 56 27.11 -7.33 -1.53
C ASN A 56 28.24 -7.64 -0.53
N SER A 57 28.08 -8.64 0.35
CA SER A 57 29.09 -9.02 1.34
C SER A 57 29.70 -10.41 1.12
N SER A 58 29.50 -11.00 -0.05
CA SER A 58 30.25 -12.19 -0.51
C SER A 58 31.11 -11.79 -1.71
N GLY A 59 32.24 -11.14 -1.42
CA GLY A 59 33.32 -10.82 -2.35
C GLY A 59 34.64 -10.91 -1.61
#